data_AF-A0A1F2PBP1-F1
#
_entry.id   AF-A0A1F2PBP1-F1
#
_cell.length_a   1.000
_cell.length_b   1.000
_cell.length_c   1.000
_cell.angle_alpha   90.00
_cell.angle_beta   90.00
_cell.angle_gamma   90.00
#
_symmetry.space_group_name_H-M   'P 1'
#
loop_
_entity.id
_entity.type
_entity.pdbx_description
1 polymer ?
#
loop_
_entity_poly.entity_id
_entity_poly.type
_entity_poly.pdbx_seq_one_letter_code
_entity_poly.pdbx_strand_id
1 'polypeptide(L)' 'MRKGDTVKLMRGANRNHTGTVRMVDLKRGKITVEGLTVTKADLTEVAKPIEPSNVMITKLDLSDKERVAILERNKR' A
#
# COMPACT_ATOMS: atom_id res chain seq x y z
N MET A 1 4.47 -3.26 -5.86
CA MET A 1 3.31 -3.20 -4.94
C MET A 1 2.07 -3.60 -5.69
N ARG A 2 1.26 -4.48 -5.11
CA ARG A 2 -0.07 -4.85 -5.63
C ARG A 2 -1.15 -4.55 -4.59
N LYS A 3 -2.39 -4.52 -5.05
CA LYS A 3 -3.58 -4.49 -4.18
C LYS A 3 -3.52 -5.71 -3.26
N GLY A 4 -3.79 -5.52 -1.97
CA GLY A 4 -3.72 -6.59 -0.96
C GLY A 4 -2.37 -6.78 -0.27
N ASP A 5 -1.27 -6.16 -0.75
CA ASP A 5 -0.02 -6.16 0.02
C ASP A 5 -0.21 -5.38 1.33
N THR A 6 0.34 -5.89 2.43
CA THR A 6 0.37 -5.15 3.70
C THR A 6 1.57 -4.24 3.69
N VAL A 7 1.33 -2.98 4.02
CA VAL A 7 2.33 -1.93 3.97
C VAL A 7 2.44 -1.18 5.30
N LYS A 8 3.65 -0.74 5.61
CA LYS A 8 3.97 0.10 6.75
C LYS A 8 4.48 1.44 6.28
N LEU A 9 3.92 2.52 6.81
CA LEU A 9 4.39 3.87 6.52
C LEU A 9 5.69 4.16 7.27
N MET A 10 6.72 4.55 6.52
CA MET A 10 8.02 4.90 7.09
C MET A 10 8.17 6.41 7.30
N ARG A 11 7.42 7.22 6.53
CA ARG A 11 7.49 8.69 6.53
C ARG A 11 6.11 9.33 6.60
N GLY A 12 6.04 10.55 7.16
CA GLY A 12 4.81 11.35 7.29
C GLY A 12 4.19 11.36 8.70
N ALA A 13 3.03 12.01 8.83
CA ALA A 13 2.31 12.17 10.10
C ALA A 13 1.84 10.83 10.71
N ASN A 14 1.58 9.82 9.87
CA ASN A 14 1.10 8.51 10.29
C ASN A 14 2.22 7.47 10.26
N ARG A 15 3.42 7.87 10.69
CA ARG A 15 4.62 7.02 10.74
C ARG A 15 4.37 5.79 11.60
N ASN A 16 4.88 4.64 11.16
CA ASN A 16 4.69 3.31 11.75
C ASN A 16 3.28 2.72 11.66
N HIS A 17 2.31 3.40 11.05
CA HIS A 17 1.01 2.80 10.79
C HIS A 17 1.14 1.67 9.78
N THR A 18 0.48 0.54 10.07
CA THR A 18 0.46 -0.64 9.18
C THR A 18 -0.95 -0.78 8.64
N GLY A 19 -1.09 -0.92 7.32
CA GLY A 19 -2.38 -1.03 6.66
C GLY A 19 -2.31 -1.80 5.36
N THR A 20 -3.46 -2.24 4.87
CA THR A 20 -3.57 -3.00 3.62
C THR A 20 -3.76 -2.05 2.44
N VAL A 21 -3.13 -2.34 1.29
CA VAL A 21 -3.32 -1.55 0.07
C VAL A 21 -4.70 -1.85 -0.54
N ARG A 22 -5.62 -0.89 -0.46
CA ARG A 22 -6.98 -0.98 -1.02
C ARG A 22 -6.99 -0.75 -2.53
N MET A 23 -6.31 0.30 -2.98
CA MET A 23 -6.25 0.68 -4.39
C MET A 23 -4.86 1.19 -4.76
N VAL A 24 -4.45 0.85 -5.97
CA VAL A 24 -3.22 1.35 -6.61
C VAL A 24 -3.64 2.08 -7.88
N ASP A 25 -3.42 3.39 -7.89
CA ASP A 25 -3.63 4.25 -9.06
C ASP A 25 -2.36 4.31 -9.88
N LEU A 26 -2.26 3.43 -10.88
CA LEU A 26 -1.10 3.35 -11.78
C LEU A 26 -0.91 4.65 -12.58
N LYS A 27 -1.99 5.34 -12.93
CA LYS A 27 -1.94 6.58 -13.73
C LYS A 27 -1.27 7.74 -12.98
N ARG A 28 -1.43 7.82 -11.66
CA ARG A 28 -0.89 8.90 -10.82
C ARG A 28 0.26 8.43 -9.93
N GLY A 29 0.59 7.14 -9.95
CA GLY A 29 1.60 6.53 -9.09
C GLY A 29 1.26 6.65 -7.60
N LYS A 30 -0.04 6.69 -7.24
CA LYS A 30 -0.48 6.84 -5.84
C LYS A 30 -1.13 5.58 -5.32
N ILE A 31 -1.00 5.35 -4.03
CA ILE A 31 -1.62 4.23 -3.34
C ILE A 31 -2.57 4.72 -2.26
N THR A 32 -3.63 3.95 -2.07
CA THR A 32 -4.61 4.18 -1.02
C THR A 32 -4.54 3.03 -0.04
N VAL A 33 -4.26 3.35 1.21
CA VAL A 33 -4.06 2.39 2.30
C VAL A 33 -5.24 2.44 3.25
N GLU A 34 -5.73 1.28 3.63
CA GLU A 34 -6.79 1.11 4.62
C GLU A 34 -6.27 1.50 6.02
N GLY A 35 -7.05 2.29 6.78
CA GLY A 35 -6.63 2.89 8.05
C GLY A 35 -6.06 4.31 7.94
N LEU A 36 -5.83 4.80 6.71
CA LEU A 36 -5.35 6.17 6.46
C LEU A 36 -6.41 7.00 5.75
N THR A 37 -7.54 7.17 6.45
CA THR A 37 -8.62 8.08 6.07
C THR A 37 -8.46 9.42 6.78
N VAL A 38 -8.85 10.49 6.08
CA VAL A 38 -9.01 11.82 6.67
C VAL A 38 -10.50 12.08 6.74
N THR A 39 -11.01 12.24 7.95
CA THR A 39 -12.40 12.62 8.18
C THR A 39 -12.56 14.10 7.85
N LYS A 40 -13.41 14.41 6.88
CA LYS A 40 -13.80 15.80 6.59
C LYS A 40 -14.85 16.28 7.58
N ALA A 41 -15.07 17.59 7.64
CA ALA A 41 -16.13 18.21 8.45
C ALA A 41 -17.52 17.63 8.14
N ASP A 42 -17.74 17.17 6.90
CA ASP A 42 -18.97 16.54 6.44
C ASP A 42 -19.12 15.07 6.85
N LEU A 43 -18.34 14.58 7.83
CA LEU A 43 -18.28 13.19 8.30
C LEU A 43 -17.89 12.15 7.24
N THR A 44 -17.60 12.55 6.00
CA THR A 44 -17.11 11.65 4.96
C THR A 44 -15.65 11.28 5.19
N GLU A 45 -15.34 9.99 5.12
CA GLU A 45 -13.98 9.48 5.17
C GLU A 45 -13.35 9.47 3.78
N VAL A 46 -12.40 10.37 3.54
CA VAL A 46 -11.65 10.39 2.27
C VAL A 46 -10.30 9.74 2.50
N ALA A 47 -9.99 8.72 1.72
CA ALA A 47 -8.72 8.04 1.82
C ALA A 47 -7.58 8.96 1.34
N LYS A 48 -6.52 9.09 2.14
CA LYS A 48 -5.39 9.95 1.81
C LYS A 48 -4.50 9.24 0.79
N PRO A 49 -4.28 9.82 -0.41
CA PRO A 49 -3.40 9.21 -1.38
C PRO A 49 -1.95 9.36 -0.91
N ILE A 50 -1.24 8.24 -0.85
CA ILE A 50 0.13 8.15 -0.35
C ILE A 50 1.06 7.81 -1.51
N GLU A 51 2.28 8.32 -1.43
CA GLU A 51 3.33 8.00 -2.39
C GLU A 51 3.99 6.67 -1.99
N PRO A 52 4.15 5.72 -2.93
CA PRO A 52 4.72 4.40 -2.64
C PRO A 52 6.16 4.45 -2.12
N SER A 53 6.94 5.49 -2.46
CA SER A 53 8.31 5.71 -1.98
C SER A 53 8.42 5.84 -0.46
N ASN A 54 7.34 6.26 0.20
CA ASN A 54 7.31 6.51 1.64
C ASN A 54 6.88 5.28 2.46
N VAL A 55 6.74 4.14 1.79
CA VAL A 55 6.02 2.98 2.30
C VAL A 55 6.87 1.71 2.10
N MET A 56 6.89 0.87 3.13
CA MET A 56 7.61 -0.41 3.15
C MET A 56 6.59 -1.55 3.12
N ILE A 57 6.78 -2.53 2.24
CA ILE A 57 5.93 -3.74 2.21
C ILE A 57 6.37 -4.65 3.35
N THR A 58 5.46 -4.99 4.27
CA THR A 58 5.73 -5.88 5.41
C THR A 58 5.29 -7.31 5.14
N LYS A 59 4.15 -7.49 4.47
CA LYS A 59 3.66 -8.80 4.04
C LYS A 59 3.29 -8.72 2.57
N LEU A 60 3.82 -9.66 1.81
CA LEU A 60 3.49 -9.84 0.40
C LEU A 60 2.30 -10.79 0.32
N ASP A 61 1.29 -10.41 -0.45
CA ASP A 61 0.27 -11.37 -0.85
C ASP A 61 0.84 -12.27 -1.96
N LEU A 62 0.89 -13.57 -1.66
CA LEU A 62 1.48 -14.64 -2.49
C LEU A 62 0.41 -15.42 -3.27
N SER A 63 -0.83 -14.92 -3.34
CA SER A 63 -1.93 -15.63 -4.00
C SER A 63 -1.70 -15.83 -5.50
N ASP A 64 -0.78 -15.07 -6.09
CA ASP A 64 -0.51 -15.04 -7.53
C ASP A 64 0.70 -15.92 -7.89
N LYS A 65 0.44 -17.05 -8.56
CA LYS A 65 1.46 -18.07 -8.93
C LYS A 65 2.55 -17.50 -9.84
N GLU A 66 2.22 -16.56 -10.73
CA GLU A 66 3.21 -15.94 -11.62
C GLU A 66 4.15 -15.00 -10.85
N ARG A 67 3.65 -14.33 -9.82
CA ARG A 67 4.48 -13.48 -8.93
C ARG A 67 5.50 -14.30 -8.16
N VAL A 68 5.13 -15.50 -7.70
CA VAL A 68 6.03 -16.44 -7.00
C VAL A 68 7.14 -16.89 -7.94
N ALA A 69 6.80 -17.31 -9.17
CA ALA A 69 7.78 -17.74 -10.17
C ALA A 69 8.81 -16.64 -10.51
N ILE A 70 8.38 -15.37 -10.57
CA ILE A 70 9.28 -14.23 -10.81
C ILE A 70 10.17 -13.95 -9.59
N LEU A 71 9.65 -14.08 -8.37
CA LEU A 71 10.46 -13.92 -7.15
C LEU A 71 11.53 -15.01 -7.05
N GLU A 72 11.20 -16.26 -7.35
CA GLU A 72 12.15 -17.37 -7.29
C GLU A 72 13.20 -17.28 -8.40
N ARG A 73 12.82 -16.81 -9.59
CA ARG A 73 13.75 -16.63 -10.73
C ARG A 73 14.85 -15.61 -10.46
N ASN A 74 14.57 -14.57 -9.68
CA ASN A 74 15.51 -13.48 -9.39
C ASN A 74 16.36 -13.71 -8.14
N LYS A 75 16.31 -14.89 -7.53
CA LYS A 75 17.03 -15.23 -6.30
C LYS A 75 18.49 -15.66 -6.54
N ARG A 76 19.11 -15.13 -7.59
CA ARG A 76 20.47 -15.48 -8.04
C ARG A 76 21.52 -14.54 -7.48
#